data_AF-A0A7V3LGX9-F1
#
_entry.id   AF-A0A7V3LGX9-F1
#
_cell.length_a   1.000
_cell.length_b   1.000
_cell.length_c   1.000
_cell.angle_alpha   90.00
_cell.angle_beta   90.00
_cell.angle_gamma   90.00
#
_symmetry.space_group_name_H-M   'P 1'
#
loop_
_entity.id
_entity.type
_entity.pdbx_description
1 polymer ?
#
loop_
_entity_poly.entity_id
_entity_poly.type
_entity_poly.pdbx_seq_one_letter_code
_entity_poly.pdbx_strand_id
1 'polypeptide(L)'
;DQSSLFAAADSVKLGVRDYRIISRQRFSKRQGQSHPLTGISGSFEVDGDLEPFGPLFRLGELFHIGKSIAFGLGQFEVEALSDPPQGEP
;
A
#
# COMPACT_ATOMS: atom_id res chain seq x y z
N ASP A 1 -10.69 15.12 11.22
CA ASP A 1 -10.36 14.62 12.56
C ASP A 1 -9.70 13.24 12.40
N GLN A 2 -8.76 12.87 13.26
CA GLN A 2 -8.03 11.60 13.14
C GLN A 2 -8.87 10.41 13.65
N SER A 3 -9.63 10.62 14.73
CA SER A 3 -10.48 9.59 15.33
C SER A 3 -11.57 9.11 14.38
N SER A 4 -12.21 10.04 13.66
CA SER A 4 -13.23 9.71 12.65
C SER A 4 -12.65 8.88 11.49
N LEU A 5 -11.40 9.15 11.09
CA LEU A 5 -10.74 8.43 10.01
C LEU A 5 -10.42 6.99 10.41
N PHE A 6 -9.99 6.77 11.66
CA PHE A 6 -9.77 5.41 12.17
C PHE A 6 -11.08 4.63 12.29
N ALA A 7 -12.16 5.25 12.76
CA ALA A 7 -13.46 4.60 12.79
C ALA A 7 -13.94 4.20 11.38
N ALA A 8 -13.72 5.04 10.37
CA ALA A 8 -13.96 4.67 8.98
C ALA A 8 -13.08 3.49 8.54
N ALA A 9 -11.81 3.44 8.98
CA ALA A 9 -10.89 2.38 8.60
C ALA A 9 -11.26 1.04 9.24
N ASP A 10 -11.85 1.06 10.44
CA ASP A 10 -12.39 -0.14 11.08
C ASP A 10 -13.64 -0.69 10.37
N SER A 11 -14.31 0.14 9.56
CA SER A 11 -15.54 -0.23 8.84
C SER A 11 -15.30 -0.84 7.45
N VAL A 12 -14.08 -0.71 6.91
CA VAL A 12 -13.73 -1.29 5.60
C VAL A 12 -13.23 -2.73 5.74
N LYS A 13 -13.47 -3.53 4.71
CA LYS A 13 -12.98 -4.91 4.62
C LYS A 13 -11.72 -4.94 3.77
N LEU A 14 -10.73 -5.70 4.24
CA LEU A 14 -9.48 -5.92 3.52
C LEU A 14 -9.40 -7.38 3.07
N GLY A 15 -9.35 -7.59 1.75
CA GLY A 15 -9.02 -8.86 1.12
C GLY A 15 -7.56 -8.90 0.70
N VAL A 16 -6.93 -10.07 0.79
CA VAL A 16 -5.57 -10.30 0.29
C VAL A 16 -5.66 -11.12 -0.98
N ARG A 17 -5.20 -10.57 -2.11
CA ARG A 17 -5.08 -11.34 -3.36
C ARG A 17 -3.80 -12.16 -3.35
N ASP A 18 -2.67 -11.51 -3.13
CA ASP A 18 -1.36 -12.12 -3.07
C ASP A 18 -0.41 -11.25 -2.26
N TYR A 19 0.59 -11.86 -1.63
CA TYR A 19 1.72 -11.11 -1.09
C TYR A 19 2.95 -11.98 -0.90
N ARG A 20 4.09 -11.32 -0.84
CA ARG A 20 5.38 -11.90 -0.45
C ARG A 20 6.17 -10.94 0.42
N ILE A 21 6.97 -11.52 1.31
CA ILE A 21 7.99 -10.76 2.04
C ILE A 21 9.18 -10.59 1.11
N ILE A 22 9.57 -9.34 0.86
CA ILE A 22 10.79 -9.00 0.13
C ILE A 22 11.83 -8.54 1.14
N SER A 23 13.03 -9.10 1.04
CA SER A 23 14.20 -8.64 1.79
C SER A 23 15.34 -8.35 0.82
N ARG A 24 15.80 -7.09 0.81
CA ARG A 24 16.99 -6.66 0.06
C ARG A 24 18.02 -6.11 1.03
N GLN A 25 19.29 -6.19 0.64
CA GLN A 25 20.40 -5.64 1.42
C GLN A 25 20.92 -4.38 0.72
N ARG A 26 21.07 -3.27 1.46
CA ARG A 26 21.78 -2.10 0.98
C ARG A 26 23.10 -1.96 1.73
N PHE A 27 24.20 -2.15 1.02
CA PHE A 27 25.53 -1.89 1.57
C PHE A 27 25.87 -0.39 1.51
N SER A 28 26.14 0.21 2.67
CA SER A 28 26.59 1.60 2.80
C SER A 28 28.10 1.66 2.85
N LYS A 29 28.74 2.04 1.73
CA LYS A 29 30.21 2.19 1.67
C LYS A 29 30.76 3.20 2.69
N ARG A 30 29.98 4.24 3.02
CA ARG A 30 30.38 5.29 3.98
C ARG A 30 30.43 4.79 5.42
N GLN A 31 29.56 3.85 5.79
CA GLN A 31 29.41 3.38 7.18
C GLN A 31 29.89 1.94 7.36
N GLY A 32 30.25 1.24 6.27
CA GLY A 32 30.68 -0.16 6.29
C GLY A 32 29.58 -1.14 6.73
N GLN A 33 28.32 -0.74 6.71
CA GLN A 33 27.19 -1.52 7.21
C GLN A 33 26.20 -1.88 6.11
N SER A 34 25.59 -3.06 6.21
CA SER A 34 24.46 -3.46 5.39
C SER A 34 23.16 -3.21 6.14
N HIS A 35 22.22 -2.54 5.49
CA HIS A 35 20.89 -2.34 6.03
C HIS A 35 19.91 -3.30 5.34
N PRO A 36 19.25 -4.22 6.09
CA PRO A 36 18.15 -4.99 5.56
C PRO A 36 16.96 -4.06 5.28
N LEU A 37 16.54 -4.04 4.02
CA LEU A 37 15.34 -3.40 3.54
C LEU A 37 14.29 -4.51 3.36
N THR A 38 13.56 -4.78 4.45
CA THR A 38 12.49 -5.78 4.49
C THR A 38 11.12 -5.09 4.37
N GLY A 39 10.22 -5.69 3.59
CA GLY A 39 8.85 -5.22 3.45
C GLY A 39 7.93 -6.27 2.83
N ILE A 40 6.71 -5.87 2.51
CA ILE A 40 5.70 -6.69 1.84
C ILE A 40 5.47 -6.11 0.44
N SER A 41 5.24 -6.98 -0.53
CA SER A 41 4.83 -6.63 -1.88
C SER A 41 3.78 -7.62 -2.34
N GLY A 42 2.69 -7.10 -2.91
CA GLY A 42 1.52 -7.88 -3.27
C GLY A 42 0.33 -6.96 -3.49
N SER A 43 -0.83 -7.58 -3.67
CA SER A 43 -2.07 -6.89 -3.99
C SER A 43 -3.12 -7.15 -2.92
N PHE A 44 -3.84 -6.10 -2.56
CA PHE A 44 -4.90 -6.12 -1.56
C PHE A 44 -6.16 -5.51 -2.17
N GLU A 45 -7.31 -6.00 -1.77
CA GLU A 45 -8.61 -5.46 -2.15
C GLU A 45 -9.23 -4.79 -0.95
N VAL A 46 -9.80 -3.61 -1.14
CA VAL A 46 -10.48 -2.89 -0.07
C VAL A 46 -11.93 -2.68 -0.50
N ASP A 47 -12.86 -3.08 0.34
CA ASP A 47 -14.30 -2.98 0.11
C ASP A 47 -14.98 -2.21 1.26
N GLY A 48 -15.94 -1.35 0.93
CA GLY A 48 -16.64 -0.48 1.89
C GLY A 48 -16.72 0.98 1.44
N ASP A 49 -16.99 1.89 2.38
CA ASP A 49 -16.96 3.33 2.11
C ASP A 49 -15.51 3.83 2.09
N LEU A 50 -15.01 4.14 0.89
CA LEU A 50 -13.64 4.60 0.67
C LEU A 50 -13.53 6.11 0.45
N GLU A 51 -14.64 6.84 0.42
CA GLU A 51 -14.66 8.29 0.19
C GLU A 51 -13.71 9.04 1.14
N PRO A 52 -13.65 8.73 2.46
CA PRO A 52 -12.78 9.45 3.39
C PRO A 52 -11.28 9.28 3.12
N PHE A 53 -10.88 8.21 2.41
CA PHE A 53 -9.47 7.86 2.19
C PHE A 53 -8.93 8.34 0.85
N GLY A 54 -9.78 8.79 -0.08
CA GLY A 54 -9.37 9.19 -1.43
C GLY A 54 -8.13 10.11 -1.48
N PRO A 55 -8.11 11.23 -0.72
CA PRO A 55 -6.94 12.10 -0.66
C PRO A 55 -5.68 11.39 -0.12
N LEU A 56 -5.84 10.49 0.85
CA LEU A 56 -4.72 9.75 1.45
C LEU A 56 -4.15 8.70 0.51
N PHE A 57 -4.99 8.00 -0.23
CA PHE A 57 -4.54 7.09 -1.29
C PHE A 57 -3.74 7.85 -2.32
N ARG A 58 -4.25 8.99 -2.81
CA ARG A 58 -3.54 9.78 -3.80
C ARG A 58 -2.19 10.31 -3.31
N LEU A 59 -2.12 10.73 -2.05
CA LEU A 59 -0.86 11.12 -1.42
C LEU A 59 0.09 9.94 -1.29
N GLY A 60 -0.40 8.76 -0.93
CA GLY A 60 0.39 7.54 -0.80
C GLY A 60 0.97 7.06 -2.13
N GLU A 61 0.24 7.16 -3.23
CA GLU A 61 0.76 6.87 -4.58
C GLU A 61 1.93 7.80 -4.95
N LEU A 62 1.85 9.08 -4.60
CA LEU A 62 2.86 10.08 -4.96
C LEU A 62 4.09 10.07 -4.04
N PHE A 63 3.89 9.91 -2.74
CA PHE A 63 4.94 10.04 -1.74
C PHE A 63 5.47 8.71 -1.21
N HIS A 64 4.79 7.61 -1.53
CA HIS A 64 5.00 6.29 -0.94
C HIS A 64 4.74 6.30 0.59
N ILE A 65 4.67 5.12 1.21
CA ILE A 65 4.38 5.00 2.65
C ILE A 65 5.38 4.12 3.41
N GLY A 66 5.51 4.34 4.72
CA GLY A 66 6.32 3.53 5.62
C GLY A 66 7.77 4.00 5.84
N LYS A 67 8.58 3.16 6.49
CA LYS A 67 9.90 3.55 7.05
C LYS A 67 10.99 3.79 5.99
N SER A 68 10.88 3.15 4.82
CA SER A 68 11.98 3.05 3.85
C SER A 68 11.69 3.75 2.52
N ILE A 69 10.81 4.75 2.53
CA ILE A 69 10.39 5.54 1.36
C ILE A 69 11.59 6.10 0.58
N ALA A 70 12.58 6.64 1.29
CA ALA A 70 13.79 7.20 0.67
C ALA A 70 14.64 6.19 -0.13
N PHE A 71 14.37 4.89 0.04
CA PHE A 71 15.00 3.80 -0.70
C PHE A 71 14.08 3.20 -1.78
N GLY A 72 13.00 3.90 -2.13
CA GLY A 72 12.05 3.49 -3.15
C GLY A 72 11.08 2.39 -2.71
N LEU A 73 10.91 2.17 -1.40
CA LEU A 73 9.92 1.21 -0.87
C LEU A 73 8.60 1.90 -0.52
N GLY A 74 7.53 1.10 -0.42
CA GLY A 74 6.21 1.58 -0.01
C GLY A 74 5.39 2.21 -1.12
N GLN A 75 5.77 1.97 -2.38
CA GLN A 75 5.00 2.35 -3.54
C GLN A 75 3.77 1.45 -3.64
N PHE A 76 2.63 2.04 -3.99
CA PHE A 76 1.42 1.33 -4.34
C PHE A 76 0.62 2.19 -5.32
N GLU A 77 -0.31 1.55 -6.01
CA GLU A 77 -1.28 2.18 -6.91
C GLU A 77 -2.67 1.71 -6.49
N VAL A 78 -3.68 2.54 -6.72
CA VAL A 78 -5.08 2.20 -6.45
C VAL A 78 -5.85 2.12 -7.75
N GLU A 79 -6.41 0.95 -8.01
CA GLU A 79 -7.27 0.69 -9.16
C GLU A 79 -8.68 0.38 -8.69
N ALA A 80 -9.67 0.95 -9.38
CA ALA A 80 -11.05 0.55 -9.18
C ALA A 80 -11.22 -0.86 -9.76
N LEU A 81 -11.61 -1.81 -8.91
CA LEU A 81 -12.04 -3.13 -9.35
C LEU A 81 -13.39 -2.95 -10.06
N SER A 82 -13.37 -2.75 -11.37
CA SER A 82 -14.58 -2.87 -12.16
C SER A 82 -15.06 -4.32 -12.10
N ASP A 83 -16.36 -4.52 -11.83
CA ASP A 83 -16.98 -5.81 -12.16
C ASP A 83 -16.61 -6.18 -13.60
N PRO A 84 -16.27 -7.45 -13.90
CA PRO A 84 -16.09 -7.88 -15.28
C PRO A 84 -17.33 -7.46 -16.07
N PRO A 85 -17.19 -6.98 -17.32
CA PRO A 85 -18.35 -6.62 -18.12
C PRO A 85 -19.33 -7.80 -18.14
N GLN A 86 -20.46 -7.63 -17.45
CA GLN A 86 -21.56 -8.58 -17.42
C GLN A 86 -22.22 -8.52 -18.79
N GLY A 87 -21.74 -9.37 -19.70
CA GLY A 87 -22.34 -9.59 -21.01
C GLY A 87 -21.35 -9.48 -22.14
N GLU A 88 -20.85 -10.63 -22.60
CA GLU A 88 -20.89 -10.90 -24.03
C GLU A 88 -21.80 -12.13 -24.26
N PRO A 89 -22.70 -12.07 -25.27
CA PRO A 89 -23.69 -13.09 -25.55
C PRO A 89 -23.11 -14.42 -26.06
#